data_AF-Q2JG01-F1
#
_entry.id   AF-Q2JG01-F1
#
_cell.length_a   1.000
_cell.length_b   1.000
_cell.length_c   1.000
_cell.angle_alpha   90.00
_cell.angle_beta   90.00
_cell.angle_gamma   90.00
#
_symmetry.space_group_name_H-M   'P 1'
#
loop_
_entity.id
_entity.type
_entity.pdbx_description
1 polymer ?
#
loop_
_entity_poly.entity_id
_entity_poly.type
_entity_poly.pdbx_seq_one_letter_code
_entity_poly.pdbx_strand_id
1 'polypeptide(L)'
;MAQCKTGWHLDDEPLPDPDPPSDDAKALAVLRADLEEARGEVLAAGDLGQVGEIDELIGQVDRELSDLGVRGRIAPADRDRPRRVRSTRRRQDAPDLPRLPVERRTVGRTFTAPDGTVWRPSMFLTLTCASYGRVHSDGTPVDPASYDYRQAARDAIHFPKLLDRFWQNLRRAVGWDVQYFAALEPQRRLAPHLHAAIRGTIPRTMLRLVAAATYHQVWRPATDRPVYDDQHLPVWDDTIGAYLDPDAGDPLPSWDAALDAIGEDDEPAHVVRFGPQLQADGVTANSVNTGRMIGYLTKYLTKTLDTCHEISSDRQRAHVERLADALRYEPCSPTCANWLRYGIQPRNPRRGLTPGRCTGKAHRRETLGFGGRRVLVSRRWSGKTLTDHRRDRVVFIRQQLAALGATGTGPAAPEDDPTRIAWTLLRPGDPAAPRREHLILHAIAQRHAWRAQLGIGTEEGAGGDSATGPPLADAA
;
A
#
# COMPACT_ATOMS: atom_id res chain seq x y z
N MET A 1 -11.56 -4.65 -9.53
CA MET A 1 -11.62 -4.90 -10.99
C MET A 1 -12.02 -3.65 -11.78
N ALA A 2 -13.15 -3.00 -11.47
CA ALA A 2 -13.65 -1.83 -12.21
C ALA A 2 -12.59 -0.73 -12.42
N GLN A 3 -11.91 -0.29 -11.35
CA GLN A 3 -10.86 0.74 -11.46
C GLN A 3 -9.73 0.35 -12.41
N CYS A 4 -9.30 -0.92 -12.44
CA CYS A 4 -8.28 -1.40 -13.39
C CYS A 4 -8.78 -1.30 -14.84
N LYS A 5 -10.04 -1.69 -15.09
CA LYS A 5 -10.67 -1.61 -16.43
C LYS A 5 -10.77 -0.16 -16.92
N THR A 6 -11.31 0.73 -16.09
CA THR A 6 -11.59 2.12 -16.47
C THR A 6 -10.34 2.90 -16.86
N GLY A 7 -9.18 2.60 -16.26
CA GLY A 7 -7.98 3.42 -16.47
C GLY A 7 -6.96 2.89 -17.48
N TRP A 8 -6.98 1.60 -17.83
CA TRP A 8 -5.86 0.97 -18.56
C TRP A 8 -5.74 1.45 -19.99
N HIS A 9 -6.84 1.44 -20.73
CA HIS A 9 -6.85 1.76 -22.15
C HIS A 9 -7.53 3.10 -22.45
N LEU A 10 -7.45 4.07 -21.52
CA LEU A 10 -7.94 5.42 -21.80
C LEU A 10 -7.23 5.98 -23.03
N ASP A 11 -8.03 6.52 -23.93
CA ASP A 11 -7.65 7.19 -25.16
C ASP A 11 -7.49 8.70 -24.98
N ASP A 12 -8.21 9.28 -24.02
CA ASP A 12 -8.12 10.68 -23.63
C ASP A 12 -7.47 10.87 -22.26
N GLU A 13 -6.94 12.09 -22.04
CA GLU A 13 -6.48 12.47 -20.72
C GLU A 13 -7.66 12.37 -19.74
N PRO A 14 -7.50 11.65 -18.61
CA PRO A 14 -8.58 11.46 -17.66
C PRO A 14 -9.09 12.83 -17.21
N LEU A 15 -10.42 12.99 -17.24
CA LEU A 15 -11.19 14.23 -17.04
C LEU A 15 -10.51 15.23 -16.07
N PRO A 16 -10.42 16.54 -16.44
CA PRO A 16 -9.50 17.52 -15.86
C PRO A 16 -9.92 18.04 -14.47
N ASP A 17 -9.14 18.99 -13.95
CA ASP A 17 -9.07 19.64 -12.62
C ASP A 17 -10.21 19.42 -11.59
N PRO A 18 -9.88 19.34 -10.29
CA PRO A 18 -10.90 19.21 -9.24
C PRO A 18 -11.96 20.30 -9.40
N ASP A 19 -13.23 19.93 -9.15
CA ASP A 19 -14.31 20.91 -9.06
C ASP A 19 -13.88 22.06 -8.14
N PRO A 20 -14.27 23.31 -8.44
CA PRO A 20 -13.99 24.43 -7.55
C PRO A 20 -14.52 24.08 -6.15
N PRO A 21 -13.79 24.45 -5.07
CA PRO A 21 -14.20 24.09 -3.73
C PRO A 21 -15.60 24.65 -3.44
N SER A 22 -16.48 23.81 -2.88
CA SER A 22 -17.78 24.25 -2.39
C SER A 22 -17.62 25.26 -1.26
N ASP A 23 -18.68 26.02 -0.96
CA ASP A 23 -18.64 26.99 0.13
C ASP A 23 -18.41 26.31 1.49
N ASP A 24 -18.96 25.11 1.70
CA ASP A 24 -18.67 24.27 2.86
C ASP A 24 -17.18 23.90 2.95
N ALA A 25 -16.55 23.54 1.82
CA ALA A 25 -15.13 23.21 1.79
C ALA A 25 -14.27 24.44 2.12
N LYS A 26 -14.68 25.64 1.68
CA LYS A 26 -14.01 26.89 2.06
C LYS A 26 -14.17 27.19 3.55
N ALA A 27 -15.37 27.03 4.10
CA ALA A 27 -15.65 27.27 5.51
C ALA A 27 -14.85 26.32 6.41
N LEU A 28 -14.78 25.03 6.07
CA LEU A 28 -13.95 24.05 6.78
C LEU A 28 -12.45 24.34 6.65
N ALA A 29 -11.99 24.86 5.50
CA ALA A 29 -10.59 25.28 5.35
C ALA A 29 -10.25 26.48 6.24
N VAL A 30 -11.19 27.42 6.44
CA VAL A 30 -11.04 28.53 7.40
C VAL A 30 -10.98 27.98 8.83
N LEU A 31 -11.95 27.16 9.24
CA LEU A 31 -11.95 26.53 10.56
C LEU A 31 -10.66 25.74 10.83
N ARG A 32 -10.15 25.04 9.81
CA ARG A 32 -8.87 24.31 9.90
C ARG A 32 -7.70 25.25 10.17
N ALA A 33 -7.69 26.44 9.57
CA ALA A 33 -6.65 27.45 9.81
C ALA A 33 -6.74 27.99 11.24
N ASP A 34 -7.94 28.34 11.71
CA ASP A 34 -8.18 28.82 13.07
C ASP A 34 -7.75 27.80 14.13
N LEU A 35 -8.04 26.51 13.90
CA LEU A 35 -7.59 25.42 14.76
C LEU A 35 -6.06 25.27 14.79
N GLU A 36 -5.35 25.58 13.70
CA GLU A 36 -3.88 25.54 13.69
C GLU A 36 -3.29 26.68 14.53
N GLU A 37 -3.89 27.87 14.47
CA GLU A 37 -3.51 29.02 15.31
C GLU A 37 -3.73 28.70 16.78
N ALA A 38 -4.93 28.23 17.15
CA ALA A 38 -5.25 27.82 18.52
C ALA A 38 -4.31 26.73 19.02
N ARG A 39 -3.97 25.75 18.16
CA ARG A 39 -2.99 24.71 18.49
C ARG A 39 -1.62 25.31 18.82
N GLY A 40 -1.17 26.30 18.06
CA GLY A 40 0.10 27.00 18.28
C GLY A 40 0.13 27.76 19.61
N GLU A 41 -0.96 28.44 19.96
CA GLU A 41 -1.10 29.17 21.24
C GLU A 41 -1.03 28.23 22.45
N VAL A 42 -1.80 27.12 22.41
CA VAL A 42 -1.82 26.13 23.49
C VAL A 42 -0.47 25.41 23.62
N LEU A 43 0.18 25.11 22.49
CA LEU A 43 1.51 24.53 22.49
C LEU A 43 2.55 25.48 23.11
N ALA A 44 2.46 26.78 22.82
CA ALA A 44 3.32 27.79 23.43
C ALA A 44 3.07 27.96 24.95
N ALA A 45 1.83 27.73 25.40
CA ALA A 45 1.45 27.73 26.82
C ALA A 45 1.87 26.44 27.56
N GLY A 46 2.24 25.36 26.84
CA GLY A 46 2.70 24.11 27.42
C GLY A 46 1.60 23.15 27.89
N ASP A 47 0.33 23.39 27.53
CA ASP A 47 -0.79 22.52 27.89
C ASP A 47 -0.95 21.36 26.89
N LEU A 48 -0.24 20.26 27.15
CA LEU A 48 -0.24 19.09 26.28
C LEU A 48 -1.60 18.37 26.21
N GLY A 49 -2.49 18.55 27.20
CA GLY A 49 -3.81 17.94 27.20
C GLY A 49 -4.71 18.60 26.16
N GLN A 50 -4.74 19.93 26.17
CA GLN A 50 -5.54 20.73 25.24
C GLN A 50 -4.99 20.67 23.80
N VAL A 51 -3.68 20.47 23.60
CA VAL A 51 -3.12 20.15 22.27
C VAL A 51 -3.74 18.88 21.69
N GLY A 52 -3.92 17.84 22.53
CA GLY A 52 -4.53 16.58 22.10
C GLY A 52 -5.97 16.74 21.61
N GLU A 53 -6.77 17.56 22.30
CA GLU A 53 -8.15 17.85 21.91
C GLU A 53 -8.23 18.61 20.58
N ILE A 54 -7.36 19.62 20.40
CA ILE A 54 -7.28 20.38 19.15
C ILE A 54 -6.80 19.49 17.99
N ASP A 55 -5.85 18.58 18.24
CA ASP A 55 -5.38 17.59 17.26
C ASP A 55 -6.51 16.64 16.81
N GLU A 56 -7.42 16.25 17.72
CA GLU A 56 -8.60 15.45 17.38
C GLU A 56 -9.58 16.21 16.48
N LEU A 57 -9.85 17.49 16.79
CA LEU A 57 -10.70 18.37 15.99
C LEU A 57 -10.12 18.64 14.60
N ILE A 58 -8.82 18.94 14.52
CA ILE A 58 -8.08 19.03 13.25
C ILE A 58 -8.27 17.75 12.43
N GLY A 59 -8.12 16.60 13.08
CA GLY A 59 -8.32 15.30 12.43
C GLY A 59 -9.74 15.07 11.93
N GLN A 60 -10.76 15.68 12.56
CA GLN A 60 -12.14 15.65 12.09
C GLN A 60 -12.36 16.56 10.88
N VAL A 61 -11.92 17.82 10.95
CA VAL A 61 -12.06 18.77 9.84
C VAL A 61 -11.34 18.28 8.58
N ASP A 62 -10.14 17.71 8.73
CA ASP A 62 -9.40 17.09 7.60
C ASP A 62 -10.18 15.91 6.97
N ARG A 63 -10.93 15.14 7.77
CA ARG A 63 -11.79 14.07 7.24
C ARG A 63 -12.97 14.64 6.45
N GLU A 64 -13.64 15.65 6.99
CA GLU A 64 -14.80 16.29 6.33
C GLU A 64 -14.40 16.97 5.02
N LEU A 65 -13.26 17.69 5.00
CA LEU A 65 -12.67 18.23 3.78
C LEU A 65 -12.40 17.14 2.73
N SER A 66 -11.86 15.99 3.16
CA SER A 66 -11.63 14.85 2.26
C SER A 66 -12.94 14.25 1.74
N ASP A 67 -14.01 14.22 2.54
CA ASP A 67 -15.32 13.71 2.13
C ASP A 67 -15.98 14.66 1.11
N LEU A 68 -15.78 15.98 1.25
CA LEU A 68 -16.15 17.00 0.26
C LEU A 68 -15.29 16.97 -1.02
N GLY A 69 -14.29 16.08 -1.09
CA GLY A 69 -13.48 15.87 -2.29
C GLY A 69 -12.22 16.74 -2.38
N VAL A 70 -11.87 17.47 -1.32
CA VAL A 70 -10.62 18.24 -1.25
C VAL A 70 -9.43 17.27 -1.29
N ARG A 71 -8.51 17.51 -2.23
CA ARG A 71 -7.36 16.64 -2.48
C ARG A 71 -6.13 17.12 -1.70
N GLY A 72 -5.53 16.26 -0.87
CA GLY A 72 -4.29 16.54 -0.15
C GLY A 72 -4.48 16.76 1.35
N ARG A 73 -3.48 17.33 2.04
CA ARG A 73 -3.57 17.81 3.43
C ARG A 73 -3.12 19.26 3.46
N ILE A 74 -3.88 20.13 4.13
CA ILE A 74 -3.66 21.59 4.14
C ILE A 74 -2.41 21.97 4.94
N ALA A 75 -2.12 21.27 6.04
CA ALA A 75 -0.92 21.47 6.85
C ALA A 75 -0.43 20.15 7.49
N PRO A 76 0.48 19.39 6.82
CA PRO A 76 1.02 18.17 7.40
C PRO A 76 2.02 18.47 8.53
N ALA A 77 1.81 17.83 9.69
CA ALA A 77 2.56 18.04 10.95
C ALA A 77 4.09 17.85 10.89
N ASP A 78 4.65 17.33 9.80
CA ASP A 78 6.07 16.96 9.68
C ASP A 78 6.96 18.08 9.05
N ARG A 79 6.46 19.32 8.83
CA ARG A 79 7.23 20.35 8.10
C ARG A 79 8.35 21.03 8.92
N ASP A 80 8.22 21.17 10.25
CA ASP A 80 9.14 21.99 11.05
C ASP A 80 10.40 21.26 11.54
N ARG A 81 10.47 19.94 11.37
CA ARG A 81 11.74 19.22 11.58
C ARG A 81 12.64 19.47 10.37
N PRO A 82 13.86 20.01 10.53
CA PRO A 82 14.79 20.12 9.42
C PRO A 82 14.94 18.73 8.80
N ARG A 83 14.55 18.61 7.52
CA ARG A 83 14.59 17.34 6.81
C ARG A 83 16.02 16.82 6.89
N ARG A 84 16.24 15.72 7.61
CA ARG A 84 17.55 15.07 7.71
C ARG A 84 18.02 14.70 6.30
N VAL A 85 18.92 15.49 5.72
CA VAL A 85 19.47 15.28 4.37
C VAL A 85 20.71 14.42 4.53
N ARG A 86 20.59 13.13 4.24
CA ARG A 86 21.77 12.27 4.07
C ARG A 86 22.18 12.28 2.62
N SER A 87 23.48 12.34 2.38
CA SER A 87 24.06 12.06 1.08
C SER A 87 23.73 10.62 0.71
N THR A 88 22.68 10.41 -0.10
CA THR A 88 22.52 9.14 -0.79
C THR A 88 23.46 9.17 -1.98
N ARG A 89 24.77 8.96 -1.72
CA ARG A 89 25.78 8.91 -2.78
C ARG A 89 25.26 8.01 -3.88
N ARG A 90 25.24 8.53 -5.11
CA ARG A 90 24.81 7.74 -6.26
C ARG A 90 25.78 6.57 -6.37
N ARG A 91 25.23 5.36 -6.47
CA ARG A 91 26.06 4.18 -6.68
C ARG A 91 26.63 4.21 -8.10
N GLN A 92 27.92 3.92 -8.23
CA GLN A 92 28.63 3.93 -9.51
C GLN A 92 28.41 2.64 -10.33
N ASP A 93 27.92 1.58 -9.70
CA ASP A 93 27.60 0.31 -10.36
C ASP A 93 26.19 0.28 -10.97
N ALA A 94 25.43 1.37 -10.88
CA ALA A 94 24.10 1.48 -11.48
C ALA A 94 24.21 2.20 -12.85
N PRO A 95 23.61 1.65 -13.92
CA PRO A 95 23.68 2.27 -15.25
C PRO A 95 23.02 3.66 -15.26
N ASP A 96 23.51 4.52 -16.16
CA ASP A 96 22.91 5.82 -16.42
C ASP A 96 21.57 5.67 -17.13
N LEU A 97 20.61 6.51 -16.73
CA LEU A 97 19.30 6.58 -17.36
C LEU A 97 19.24 7.78 -18.30
N PRO A 98 18.69 7.60 -19.52
CA PRO A 98 18.40 8.71 -20.39
C PRO A 98 17.38 9.64 -19.72
N ARG A 99 17.35 10.90 -20.15
CA ARG A 99 16.33 11.87 -19.74
C ARG A 99 15.72 12.48 -20.99
N LEU A 100 14.54 12.00 -21.35
CA LEU A 100 13.79 12.54 -22.47
C LEU A 100 13.07 13.85 -22.05
N PRO A 101 12.79 14.76 -23.00
CA PRO A 101 11.98 15.95 -22.74
C PRO A 101 10.65 15.61 -22.07
N VAL A 102 10.21 16.45 -21.13
CA VAL A 102 9.00 16.18 -20.34
C VAL A 102 7.76 16.68 -21.07
N GLU A 103 6.85 15.76 -21.36
CA GLU A 103 5.52 16.01 -21.90
C GLU A 103 4.46 15.88 -20.80
N ARG A 104 3.55 16.86 -20.70
CA ARG A 104 2.44 16.85 -19.74
C ARG A 104 1.29 15.97 -20.23
N ARG A 105 1.54 14.66 -20.30
CA ARG A 105 0.54 13.66 -20.70
C ARG A 105 0.57 12.43 -19.81
N THR A 106 -0.58 11.77 -19.76
CA THR A 106 -0.79 10.47 -19.11
C THR A 106 -1.22 9.39 -20.09
N VAL A 107 -1.52 9.73 -21.35
CA VAL A 107 -1.89 8.77 -22.40
C VAL A 107 -0.71 8.32 -23.27
N GLY A 108 -0.77 7.05 -23.68
CA GLY A 108 0.21 6.46 -24.58
C GLY A 108 0.12 7.00 -26.01
N ARG A 109 1.21 6.84 -26.77
CA ARG A 109 1.22 7.14 -28.21
C ARG A 109 0.31 6.20 -28.99
N THR A 110 -0.18 6.69 -30.13
CA THR A 110 -0.89 5.89 -31.12
C THR A 110 0.08 5.31 -32.16
N PHE A 111 -0.39 4.27 -32.84
CA PHE A 111 0.27 3.66 -34.00
C PHE A 111 -0.77 3.50 -35.10
N THR A 112 -0.35 3.66 -36.36
CA THR A 112 -1.21 3.53 -37.53
C THR A 112 -0.70 2.37 -38.38
N ALA A 113 -1.57 1.42 -38.71
CA ALA A 113 -1.23 0.33 -39.65
C ALA A 113 -1.17 0.86 -41.09
N PRO A 114 -0.58 0.07 -42.00
CA PRO A 114 -0.67 0.33 -43.44
C PRO A 114 -2.11 0.47 -43.95
N ASP A 115 -3.09 -0.16 -43.31
CA ASP A 115 -4.52 -0.08 -43.67
C ASP A 115 -5.23 1.18 -43.11
N GLY A 116 -4.51 2.06 -42.41
CA GLY A 116 -5.06 3.27 -41.80
C GLY A 116 -5.65 3.08 -40.40
N THR A 117 -5.74 1.86 -39.89
CA THR A 117 -6.24 1.59 -38.54
C THR A 117 -5.33 2.22 -37.50
N VAL A 118 -5.89 3.05 -36.62
CA VAL A 118 -5.16 3.67 -35.50
C VAL A 118 -5.44 2.88 -34.22
N TRP A 119 -4.40 2.42 -33.52
CA TRP A 119 -4.54 1.82 -32.19
C TRP A 119 -3.60 2.44 -31.17
N ARG A 120 -4.02 2.40 -29.90
CA ARG A 120 -3.25 2.86 -28.74
C ARG A 120 -2.97 1.67 -27.81
N PRO A 121 -1.89 0.92 -28.05
CA PRO A 121 -1.55 -0.22 -27.22
C PRO A 121 -1.11 0.24 -25.83
N SER A 122 -1.37 -0.61 -24.85
CA SER A 122 -0.87 -0.49 -23.48
C SER A 122 0.03 -1.67 -23.17
N MET A 123 0.53 -1.77 -21.94
CA MET A 123 1.47 -2.82 -21.57
C MET A 123 1.11 -3.50 -20.26
N PHE A 124 1.52 -4.75 -20.16
CA PHE A 124 1.58 -5.51 -18.93
C PHE A 124 3.04 -5.77 -18.57
N LEU A 125 3.45 -5.32 -17.39
CA LEU A 125 4.81 -5.43 -16.90
C LEU A 125 4.85 -6.34 -15.68
N THR A 126 5.86 -7.18 -15.65
CA THR A 126 6.19 -8.04 -14.53
C THR A 126 7.64 -7.83 -14.09
N LEU A 127 7.84 -7.56 -12.80
CA LEU A 127 9.15 -7.36 -12.18
C LEU A 127 9.30 -8.24 -10.94
N THR A 128 10.49 -8.80 -10.72
CA THR A 128 10.77 -9.66 -9.56
C THR A 128 12.08 -9.27 -8.90
N CYS A 129 12.17 -9.39 -7.59
CA CYS A 129 13.47 -9.46 -6.92
C CYS A 129 14.27 -10.70 -7.37
N ALA A 130 15.57 -10.70 -7.07
CA ALA A 130 16.45 -11.82 -7.33
C ALA A 130 16.01 -13.10 -6.56
N SER A 131 16.67 -14.22 -6.87
CA SER A 131 16.55 -15.42 -6.05
C SER A 131 17.52 -15.35 -4.89
N TYR A 132 17.17 -15.95 -3.75
CA TYR A 132 18.00 -15.99 -2.53
C TYR A 132 18.74 -17.32 -2.37
N GLY A 133 18.76 -18.13 -3.43
CA GLY A 133 19.35 -19.46 -3.49
C GLY A 133 18.77 -20.26 -4.66
N ARG A 134 19.27 -21.48 -4.88
CA ARG A 134 18.69 -22.40 -5.87
C ARG A 134 17.36 -22.96 -5.35
N VAL A 135 16.38 -23.06 -6.23
CA VAL A 135 15.04 -23.58 -5.92
C VAL A 135 14.61 -24.69 -6.87
N HIS A 136 13.73 -25.56 -6.40
CA HIS A 136 13.03 -26.53 -7.23
C HIS A 136 11.91 -25.85 -8.05
N SER A 137 11.27 -26.60 -8.96
CA SER A 137 10.15 -26.13 -9.79
C SER A 137 8.92 -25.72 -8.96
N ASP A 138 8.76 -26.28 -7.76
CA ASP A 138 7.71 -25.91 -6.80
C ASP A 138 8.02 -24.63 -6.01
N GLY A 139 9.20 -24.02 -6.23
CA GLY A 139 9.68 -22.79 -5.60
C GLY A 139 10.45 -22.99 -4.30
N THR A 140 10.46 -24.20 -3.74
CA THR A 140 11.18 -24.45 -2.48
C THR A 140 12.69 -24.49 -2.67
N PRO A 141 13.51 -24.08 -1.69
CA PRO A 141 14.95 -24.14 -1.79
C PRO A 141 15.47 -25.56 -1.96
N VAL A 142 16.45 -25.73 -2.84
CA VAL A 142 17.19 -27.00 -2.98
C VAL A 142 17.94 -27.33 -1.69
N ASP A 143 18.51 -26.31 -1.05
CA ASP A 143 19.09 -26.39 0.28
C ASP A 143 18.52 -25.25 1.15
N PRO A 144 17.59 -25.55 2.07
CA PRO A 144 17.01 -24.55 2.97
C PRO A 144 18.01 -23.92 3.95
N ALA A 145 19.16 -24.54 4.21
CA ALA A 145 20.15 -24.00 5.14
C ALA A 145 21.00 -22.88 4.52
N SER A 146 21.28 -22.97 3.21
CA SER A 146 22.02 -21.94 2.47
C SER A 146 21.14 -20.90 1.77
N TYR A 147 19.82 -21.06 1.80
CA TYR A 147 18.89 -20.06 1.27
C TYR A 147 18.87 -18.81 2.15
N ASP A 148 19.12 -17.64 1.55
CA ASP A 148 19.21 -16.37 2.27
C ASP A 148 17.80 -15.80 2.58
N TYR A 149 17.15 -16.40 3.58
CA TYR A 149 15.85 -15.93 4.09
C TYR A 149 15.92 -14.53 4.69
N ARG A 150 17.09 -14.10 5.13
CA ARG A 150 17.29 -12.78 5.71
C ARG A 150 17.20 -11.72 4.64
N GLN A 151 17.93 -11.90 3.54
CA GLN A 151 17.83 -11.04 2.38
C GLN A 151 16.39 -11.06 1.83
N ALA A 152 15.76 -12.23 1.77
CA ALA A 152 14.37 -12.36 1.36
C ALA A 152 13.40 -11.51 2.20
N ALA A 153 13.54 -11.57 3.52
CA ALA A 153 12.74 -10.79 4.46
C ALA A 153 12.99 -9.27 4.30
N ARG A 154 14.25 -8.85 4.22
CA ARG A 154 14.64 -7.44 4.02
C ARG A 154 14.11 -6.91 2.69
N ASP A 155 14.24 -7.67 1.60
CA ASP A 155 13.72 -7.30 0.29
C ASP A 155 12.19 -7.18 0.31
N ALA A 156 11.48 -8.12 0.94
CA ALA A 156 10.02 -8.06 1.06
C ALA A 156 9.55 -6.79 1.80
N ILE A 157 10.20 -6.43 2.92
CA ILE A 157 9.88 -5.22 3.69
C ILE A 157 10.08 -3.95 2.85
N HIS A 158 11.16 -3.89 2.06
CA HIS A 158 11.57 -2.68 1.34
C HIS A 158 11.12 -2.64 -0.13
N PHE A 159 10.53 -3.72 -0.66
CA PHE A 159 10.09 -3.81 -2.06
C PHE A 159 9.16 -2.66 -2.49
N PRO A 160 8.17 -2.20 -1.69
CA PRO A 160 7.34 -1.06 -2.08
C PRO A 160 8.16 0.22 -2.33
N LYS A 161 9.25 0.43 -1.60
CA LYS A 161 10.14 1.58 -1.80
C LYS A 161 11.00 1.42 -3.06
N LEU A 162 11.41 0.18 -3.40
CA LEU A 162 12.04 -0.10 -4.70
C LEU A 162 11.09 0.25 -5.84
N LEU A 163 9.81 -0.13 -5.73
CA LEU A 163 8.80 0.18 -6.75
C LEU A 163 8.56 1.69 -6.88
N ASP A 164 8.52 2.44 -5.77
CA ASP A 164 8.42 3.91 -5.81
C ASP A 164 9.58 4.52 -6.62
N ARG A 165 10.81 4.01 -6.43
CA ARG A 165 11.98 4.43 -7.21
C ARG A 165 11.88 4.01 -8.68
N PHE A 166 11.39 2.80 -8.96
CA PHE A 166 11.19 2.32 -10.32
C PHE A 166 10.27 3.26 -11.10
N TRP A 167 9.11 3.60 -10.54
CA TRP A 167 8.16 4.49 -11.23
C TRP A 167 8.69 5.91 -11.39
N GLN A 168 9.44 6.43 -10.41
CA GLN A 168 10.12 7.74 -10.54
C GLN A 168 11.16 7.72 -11.66
N ASN A 169 12.01 6.69 -11.68
CA ASN A 169 13.04 6.51 -12.69
C ASN A 169 12.44 6.30 -14.08
N LEU A 170 11.38 5.50 -14.18
CA LEU A 170 10.68 5.26 -15.44
C LEU A 170 10.13 6.56 -16.02
N ARG A 171 9.35 7.33 -15.23
CA ARG A 171 8.81 8.63 -15.66
C ARG A 171 9.89 9.60 -16.13
N ARG A 172 11.02 9.66 -15.41
CA ARG A 172 12.19 10.48 -15.79
C ARG A 172 12.83 10.01 -17.09
N ALA A 173 12.92 8.69 -17.28
CA ALA A 173 13.55 8.10 -18.45
C ALA A 173 12.71 8.23 -19.71
N VAL A 174 11.39 8.11 -19.60
CA VAL A 174 10.47 8.18 -20.75
C VAL A 174 9.95 9.59 -21.04
N GLY A 175 10.04 10.52 -20.09
CA GLY A 175 9.65 11.92 -20.29
C GLY A 175 8.14 12.18 -20.22
N TRP A 176 7.33 11.32 -19.60
CA TRP A 176 5.89 11.56 -19.42
C TRP A 176 5.36 10.92 -18.15
N ASP A 177 4.15 11.31 -17.73
CA ASP A 177 3.54 10.83 -16.48
C ASP A 177 2.91 9.45 -16.67
N VAL A 178 3.76 8.43 -16.68
CA VAL A 178 3.37 7.02 -16.77
C VAL A 178 2.34 6.68 -15.69
N GLN A 179 1.16 6.24 -16.12
CA GLN A 179 0.11 5.74 -15.24
C GLN A 179 0.11 4.22 -15.21
N TYR A 180 -0.11 3.68 -14.03
CA TYR A 180 -0.17 2.25 -13.79
C TYR A 180 -1.23 1.85 -12.77
N PHE A 181 -1.70 0.62 -12.90
CA PHE A 181 -2.40 -0.15 -11.87
C PHE A 181 -1.60 -1.42 -11.63
N ALA A 182 -1.18 -1.65 -10.40
CA ALA A 182 -0.29 -2.76 -10.08
C ALA A 182 -0.69 -3.49 -8.81
N ALA A 183 -0.38 -4.78 -8.78
CA ALA A 183 -0.57 -5.68 -7.64
C ALA A 183 0.75 -6.36 -7.29
N LEU A 184 1.02 -6.48 -5.99
CA LEU A 184 2.20 -7.12 -5.45
C LEU A 184 1.84 -8.52 -4.95
N GLU A 185 2.70 -9.47 -5.24
CA GLU A 185 2.61 -10.84 -4.73
C GLU A 185 3.98 -11.50 -4.53
N PRO A 186 4.09 -12.56 -3.73
CA PRO A 186 5.25 -13.44 -3.78
C PRO A 186 5.15 -14.41 -4.96
N GLN A 187 6.26 -14.72 -5.60
CA GLN A 187 6.36 -15.91 -6.46
C GLN A 187 6.33 -17.20 -5.62
N ARG A 188 6.29 -18.38 -6.26
CA ARG A 188 6.38 -19.69 -5.57
C ARG A 188 7.61 -19.80 -4.65
N ARG A 189 8.72 -19.16 -5.03
CA ARG A 189 9.95 -19.03 -4.21
C ARG A 189 9.93 -17.92 -3.15
N LEU A 190 8.77 -17.34 -2.92
CA LEU A 190 8.50 -16.24 -1.99
C LEU A 190 9.21 -14.90 -2.32
N ALA A 191 9.92 -14.81 -3.44
CA ALA A 191 10.51 -13.56 -3.90
C ALA A 191 9.43 -12.52 -4.23
N PRO A 192 9.57 -11.25 -3.78
CA PRO A 192 8.64 -10.19 -4.10
C PRO A 192 8.51 -9.96 -5.61
N HIS A 193 7.27 -9.83 -6.05
CA HIS A 193 6.87 -9.77 -7.44
C HIS A 193 5.83 -8.67 -7.65
N LEU A 194 5.90 -8.01 -8.80
CA LEU A 194 4.96 -7.00 -9.25
C LEU A 194 4.32 -7.46 -10.55
N HIS A 195 3.01 -7.33 -10.63
CA HIS A 195 2.27 -7.26 -11.89
C HIS A 195 1.71 -5.85 -12.05
N ALA A 196 1.92 -5.23 -13.22
CA ALA A 196 1.48 -3.88 -13.49
C ALA A 196 0.88 -3.74 -14.88
N ALA A 197 -0.37 -3.30 -14.93
CA ALA A 197 -0.94 -2.65 -16.11
C ALA A 197 -0.36 -1.25 -16.22
N ILE A 198 0.25 -0.94 -17.37
CA ILE A 198 0.78 0.38 -17.70
C ILE A 198 -0.05 0.91 -18.87
N ARG A 199 -0.57 2.14 -18.75
CA ARG A 199 -1.20 2.82 -19.89
C ARG A 199 -0.09 3.18 -20.87
N GLY A 200 -0.27 2.89 -22.15
CA GLY A 200 0.71 3.18 -23.20
C GLY A 200 1.86 2.17 -23.33
N THR A 201 2.76 2.43 -24.28
CA THR A 201 3.88 1.56 -24.61
C THR A 201 5.24 2.19 -24.31
N ILE A 202 6.18 1.35 -23.87
CA ILE A 202 7.55 1.68 -23.49
C ILE A 202 8.45 0.58 -24.08
N PRO A 203 9.55 0.92 -24.78
CA PRO A 203 10.47 -0.07 -25.31
C PRO A 203 10.99 -1.03 -24.23
N ARG A 204 11.04 -2.33 -24.53
CA ARG A 204 11.55 -3.35 -23.58
C ARG A 204 12.98 -3.08 -23.13
N THR A 205 13.81 -2.54 -24.01
CA THR A 205 15.18 -2.10 -23.70
C THR A 205 15.20 -1.00 -22.65
N MET A 206 14.31 0.00 -22.77
CA MET A 206 14.15 1.06 -21.77
C MET A 206 13.70 0.47 -20.42
N LEU A 207 12.72 -0.43 -20.41
CA LEU A 207 12.26 -1.07 -19.17
C LEU A 207 13.37 -1.85 -18.47
N ARG A 208 14.15 -2.65 -19.22
CA ARG A 208 15.29 -3.40 -18.69
C ARG A 208 16.37 -2.47 -18.13
N LEU A 209 16.68 -1.38 -18.82
CA LEU A 209 17.64 -0.38 -18.37
C LEU A 209 17.17 0.29 -17.08
N VAL A 210 15.89 0.71 -17.01
CA VAL A 210 15.31 1.31 -15.81
C VAL A 210 15.29 0.33 -14.64
N ALA A 211 14.92 -0.94 -14.87
CA ALA A 211 14.95 -1.96 -13.83
C ALA A 211 16.38 -2.18 -13.30
N ALA A 212 17.37 -2.30 -14.19
CA ALA A 212 18.78 -2.47 -13.82
C ALA A 212 19.37 -1.25 -13.06
N ALA A 213 18.95 -0.03 -13.42
CA ALA A 213 19.37 1.19 -12.74
C ALA A 213 18.66 1.45 -11.41
N THR A 214 17.57 0.72 -11.12
CA THR A 214 16.73 1.01 -9.96
C THR A 214 17.17 0.20 -8.75
N TYR A 215 17.47 0.92 -7.67
CA TYR A 215 17.79 0.36 -6.36
C TYR A 215 17.19 1.23 -5.26
N HIS A 216 17.03 0.66 -4.06
CA HIS A 216 16.71 1.43 -2.85
C HIS A 216 17.71 1.11 -1.74
N GLN A 217 18.43 2.15 -1.28
CA GLN A 217 19.38 2.08 -0.16
C GLN A 217 18.66 2.33 1.15
N VAL A 218 18.82 1.42 2.09
CA VAL A 218 18.22 1.48 3.42
C VAL A 218 19.27 1.95 4.42
N TRP A 219 19.27 3.25 4.69
CA TRP A 219 20.13 3.87 5.67
C TRP A 219 19.46 3.80 7.05
N ARG A 220 19.82 2.77 7.80
CA ARG A 220 19.36 2.48 9.16
C ARG A 220 20.52 1.85 9.94
N PRO A 221 20.46 1.79 11.27
CA PRO A 221 21.49 1.11 12.04
C PRO A 221 21.66 -0.35 11.61
N ALA A 222 22.88 -0.88 11.72
CA ALA A 222 23.18 -2.25 11.33
C ALA A 222 22.34 -3.23 12.15
N THR A 223 21.75 -4.21 11.46
CA THR A 223 20.96 -5.25 12.14
C THR A 223 21.61 -6.61 12.00
N ASP A 224 22.86 -6.70 11.55
CA ASP A 224 23.46 -7.97 11.12
C ASP A 224 23.71 -8.95 12.26
N ARG A 225 23.95 -8.45 13.47
CA ARG A 225 24.14 -9.26 14.68
C ARG A 225 23.20 -8.78 15.77
N PRO A 226 22.37 -9.66 16.36
CA PRO A 226 21.61 -9.29 17.54
C PRO A 226 22.56 -9.05 18.72
N VAL A 227 22.26 -8.04 19.52
CA VAL A 227 22.98 -7.71 20.76
C VAL A 227 22.36 -8.48 21.93
N TYR A 228 21.03 -8.59 21.93
CA TYR A 228 20.27 -9.29 22.97
C TYR A 228 19.57 -10.54 22.42
N ASP A 229 19.49 -11.57 23.25
CA ASP A 229 18.68 -12.76 22.99
C ASP A 229 17.29 -12.65 23.65
N ASP A 230 16.47 -13.70 23.53
CA ASP A 230 15.09 -13.68 24.03
C ASP A 230 15.00 -13.82 25.56
N GLN A 231 16.09 -14.19 26.25
CA GLN A 231 16.16 -14.34 27.70
C GLN A 231 16.73 -13.11 28.40
N HIS A 232 17.50 -12.29 27.67
CA HIS A 232 18.24 -11.17 28.20
C HIS A 232 17.91 -9.88 27.45
N LEU A 233 16.65 -9.45 27.52
CA LEU A 233 16.13 -8.29 26.79
C LEU A 233 16.25 -6.97 27.58
N PRO A 234 16.35 -5.83 26.87
CA PRO A 234 16.31 -4.51 27.50
C PRO A 234 15.06 -4.29 28.36
N VAL A 235 15.26 -3.63 29.50
CA VAL A 235 14.23 -3.41 30.52
C VAL A 235 13.70 -1.99 30.41
N TRP A 236 12.38 -1.81 30.52
CA TRP A 236 11.76 -0.49 30.52
C TRP A 236 11.87 0.16 31.91
N ASP A 237 12.39 1.38 31.95
CA ASP A 237 12.42 2.24 33.13
C ASP A 237 11.35 3.34 33.03
N ASP A 238 10.43 3.38 34.00
CA ASP A 238 9.33 4.37 34.00
C ASP A 238 9.80 5.78 34.39
N THR A 239 10.91 5.90 35.12
CA THR A 239 11.40 7.21 35.60
C THR A 239 12.02 8.00 34.45
N ILE A 240 12.83 7.34 33.63
CA ILE A 240 13.51 7.93 32.48
C ILE A 240 12.65 7.82 31.22
N GLY A 241 11.69 6.88 31.19
CA GLY A 241 10.85 6.63 30.01
C GLY A 241 11.63 6.03 28.84
N ALA A 242 12.58 5.14 29.16
CA ALA A 242 13.53 4.57 28.21
C ALA A 242 13.77 3.07 28.48
N TYR A 243 14.29 2.38 27.45
CA TYR A 243 14.84 1.04 27.61
C TYR A 243 16.30 1.11 28.05
N LEU A 244 16.63 0.34 29.09
CA LEU A 244 17.98 0.21 29.64
C LEU A 244 18.61 -1.12 29.24
N ASP A 245 19.93 -1.13 29.12
CA ASP A 245 20.70 -2.37 29.08
C ASP A 245 20.48 -3.16 30.39
N PRO A 246 20.12 -4.46 30.31
CA PRO A 246 19.79 -5.27 31.47
C PRO A 246 20.97 -5.53 32.43
N ASP A 247 22.22 -5.46 31.97
CA ASP A 247 23.42 -5.68 32.77
C ASP A 247 24.04 -4.36 33.25
N ALA A 248 24.23 -3.41 32.35
CA ALA A 248 24.87 -2.13 32.65
C ALA A 248 23.92 -1.13 33.32
N GLY A 249 22.60 -1.23 33.07
CA GLY A 249 21.61 -0.25 33.51
C GLY A 249 21.64 1.07 32.72
N ASP A 250 22.48 1.19 31.71
CA ASP A 250 22.59 2.40 30.89
C ASP A 250 21.44 2.50 29.87
N PRO A 251 20.89 3.71 29.61
CA PRO A 251 19.89 3.89 28.56
C PRO A 251 20.42 3.53 27.18
N LEU A 252 19.65 2.73 26.44
CA LEU A 252 19.98 2.41 25.06
C LEU A 252 20.00 3.68 24.18
N PRO A 253 20.83 3.74 23.14
CA PRO A 253 20.79 4.81 22.15
C PRO A 253 19.38 5.02 21.57
N SER A 254 18.95 6.28 21.49
CA SER A 254 17.70 6.63 20.82
C SER A 254 17.76 6.33 19.32
N TRP A 255 16.61 6.19 18.68
CA TRP A 255 16.53 6.00 17.22
C TRP A 255 17.31 7.07 16.44
N ASP A 256 17.18 8.34 16.85
CA ASP A 256 17.85 9.45 16.17
C ASP A 256 19.36 9.45 16.45
N ALA A 257 19.79 9.11 17.66
CA ALA A 257 21.21 8.96 17.98
C ALA A 257 21.86 7.80 17.21
N ALA A 258 21.18 6.65 17.13
CA ALA A 258 21.65 5.50 16.35
C ALA A 258 21.72 5.80 14.85
N LEU A 259 20.80 6.63 14.36
CA LEU A 259 20.88 7.16 13.01
C LEU A 259 22.08 8.09 12.86
N ASP A 260 22.36 8.97 13.81
CA ASP A 260 23.44 9.97 13.75
C ASP A 260 24.84 9.39 13.90
N ALA A 261 24.94 8.19 14.46
CA ALA A 261 26.15 7.39 14.46
C ALA A 261 26.55 6.88 13.06
N ILE A 262 25.65 6.92 12.06
CA ILE A 262 25.97 6.52 10.68
C ILE A 262 26.74 7.65 10.00
N GLY A 263 28.03 7.43 9.77
CA GLY A 263 28.96 8.36 9.14
C GLY A 263 28.78 8.52 7.62
N GLU A 264 29.58 9.41 7.03
CA GLU A 264 29.53 9.70 5.59
C GLU A 264 30.13 8.57 4.72
N ASP A 265 31.06 7.81 5.29
CA ASP A 265 31.76 6.70 4.63
C ASP A 265 31.14 5.33 4.92
N ASP A 266 30.09 5.29 5.74
CA ASP A 266 29.37 4.05 6.03
C ASP A 266 28.61 3.53 4.81
N GLU A 267 28.38 2.22 4.79
CA GLU A 267 27.55 1.56 3.78
C GLU A 267 26.08 1.46 4.21
N PRO A 268 25.12 1.46 3.26
CA PRO A 268 23.73 1.23 3.61
C PRO A 268 23.53 -0.18 4.18
N ALA A 269 22.83 -0.29 5.30
CA ALA A 269 22.54 -1.57 5.96
C ALA A 269 21.79 -2.59 5.08
N HIS A 270 21.12 -2.14 4.02
CA HIS A 270 20.55 -3.01 3.00
C HIS A 270 20.38 -2.29 1.67
N VAL A 271 20.52 -3.00 0.56
CA VAL A 271 20.20 -2.51 -0.78
C VAL A 271 19.29 -3.51 -1.48
N VAL A 272 18.05 -3.08 -1.76
CA VAL A 272 17.09 -3.89 -2.52
C VAL A 272 17.17 -3.53 -4.00
N ARG A 273 17.10 -4.56 -4.87
CA ARG A 273 17.23 -4.47 -6.33
C ARG A 273 16.29 -5.46 -7.02
N PHE A 274 15.98 -5.23 -8.29
CA PHE A 274 15.33 -6.24 -9.12
C PHE A 274 16.32 -7.33 -9.53
N GLY A 275 15.81 -8.55 -9.70
CA GLY A 275 16.52 -9.62 -10.38
C GLY A 275 16.48 -9.45 -11.90
N PRO A 276 17.13 -10.36 -12.65
CA PRO A 276 17.19 -10.30 -14.11
C PRO A 276 15.83 -10.58 -14.79
N GLN A 277 14.86 -11.14 -14.05
CA GLN A 277 13.54 -11.51 -14.58
C GLN A 277 12.66 -10.27 -14.77
N LEU A 278 12.46 -9.90 -16.04
CA LEU A 278 11.51 -8.88 -16.48
C LEU A 278 10.73 -9.41 -17.68
N GLN A 279 9.40 -9.42 -17.56
CA GLN A 279 8.49 -9.72 -18.67
C GLN A 279 7.64 -8.49 -18.97
N ALA A 280 7.51 -8.18 -20.25
CA ALA A 280 6.76 -7.02 -20.71
C ALA A 280 6.02 -7.36 -22.01
N ASP A 281 4.71 -7.28 -21.96
CA ASP A 281 3.82 -7.67 -23.06
C ASP A 281 2.98 -6.48 -23.50
N GLY A 282 2.88 -6.28 -24.82
CA GLY A 282 1.96 -5.31 -25.40
C GLY A 282 0.53 -5.85 -25.35
N VAL A 283 -0.41 -5.00 -24.97
CA VAL A 283 -1.83 -5.35 -24.80
C VAL A 283 -2.69 -4.33 -25.53
N THR A 284 -3.52 -4.82 -26.45
CA THR A 284 -4.54 -4.02 -27.13
C THR A 284 -5.81 -3.95 -26.29
N ALA A 285 -6.61 -2.90 -26.46
CA ALA A 285 -7.90 -2.81 -25.77
C ALA A 285 -8.86 -3.91 -26.22
N ASN A 286 -9.81 -4.28 -25.36
CA ASN A 286 -10.95 -5.16 -25.70
C ASN A 286 -10.60 -6.55 -26.27
N SER A 287 -9.44 -7.10 -25.90
CA SER A 287 -9.06 -8.47 -26.25
C SER A 287 -9.36 -9.46 -25.10
N VAL A 288 -9.55 -10.74 -25.43
CA VAL A 288 -9.63 -11.84 -24.44
C VAL A 288 -8.40 -11.81 -23.50
N ASN A 289 -7.23 -11.50 -24.06
CA ASN A 289 -5.98 -11.37 -23.30
C ASN A 289 -6.06 -10.24 -22.26
N THR A 290 -6.67 -9.10 -22.60
CA THR A 290 -6.87 -7.98 -21.66
C THR A 290 -7.73 -8.40 -20.48
N GLY A 291 -8.82 -9.12 -20.74
CA GLY A 291 -9.68 -9.70 -19.70
C GLY A 291 -8.89 -10.63 -18.76
N ARG A 292 -8.06 -11.52 -19.33
CA ARG A 292 -7.17 -12.42 -18.58
C ARG A 292 -6.18 -11.66 -17.70
N MET A 293 -5.53 -10.62 -18.23
CA MET A 293 -4.55 -9.82 -17.49
C MET A 293 -5.17 -9.01 -16.34
N ILE A 294 -6.37 -8.47 -16.54
CA ILE A 294 -7.15 -7.87 -15.45
C ILE A 294 -7.50 -8.94 -14.41
N GLY A 295 -7.86 -10.15 -14.86
CA GLY A 295 -8.04 -11.32 -14.01
C GLY A 295 -6.81 -11.57 -13.12
N TYR A 296 -5.61 -11.62 -13.71
CA TYR A 296 -4.36 -11.76 -12.94
C TYR A 296 -4.14 -10.63 -11.93
N LEU A 297 -4.29 -9.36 -12.32
CA LEU A 297 -4.14 -8.23 -11.38
C LEU A 297 -5.14 -8.27 -10.23
N THR A 298 -6.34 -8.77 -10.50
CA THR A 298 -7.43 -8.78 -9.52
C THR A 298 -7.47 -10.04 -8.66
N LYS A 299 -6.94 -11.16 -9.16
CA LYS A 299 -6.76 -12.44 -8.45
C LYS A 299 -6.05 -12.24 -7.11
N TYR A 300 -5.11 -11.31 -7.05
CA TYR A 300 -4.26 -11.08 -5.88
C TYR A 300 -4.76 -9.96 -4.95
N LEU A 301 -5.94 -9.38 -5.24
CA LEU A 301 -6.58 -8.43 -4.34
C LEU A 301 -7.20 -9.10 -3.11
N THR A 302 -7.65 -10.34 -3.25
CA THR A 302 -8.47 -11.04 -2.23
C THR A 302 -7.71 -12.14 -1.49
N LYS A 303 -6.62 -12.68 -2.05
CA LYS A 303 -5.82 -13.73 -1.40
C LYS A 303 -4.90 -13.16 -0.33
N THR A 304 -4.68 -13.88 0.78
CA THR A 304 -3.55 -13.58 1.67
C THR A 304 -2.25 -14.00 1.00
N LEU A 305 -1.13 -13.34 1.31
CA LEU A 305 0.12 -13.57 0.58
C LEU A 305 0.78 -14.91 0.92
N ASP A 306 0.55 -15.42 2.13
CA ASP A 306 0.98 -16.74 2.57
C ASP A 306 0.18 -17.90 1.97
N THR A 307 -0.97 -17.62 1.35
CA THR A 307 -1.81 -18.60 0.63
C THR A 307 -1.94 -18.30 -0.86
N CYS A 308 -1.10 -17.40 -1.39
CA CYS A 308 -1.10 -17.07 -2.83
C CYS A 308 -0.87 -18.32 -3.70
N HIS A 309 -0.01 -19.22 -3.23
CA HIS A 309 0.28 -20.51 -3.84
C HIS A 309 -0.22 -21.63 -2.93
N GLU A 310 -0.77 -22.68 -3.55
CA GLU A 310 -1.23 -23.86 -2.81
C GLU A 310 -0.04 -24.59 -2.19
N ILE A 311 -0.15 -24.88 -0.89
CA ILE A 311 0.85 -25.64 -0.14
C ILE A 311 0.40 -27.10 -0.16
N SER A 312 1.04 -27.90 -1.01
CA SER A 312 0.73 -29.33 -1.19
C SER A 312 1.78 -30.26 -0.54
N SER A 313 2.85 -29.70 0.04
CA SER A 313 3.92 -30.47 0.69
C SER A 313 4.46 -29.81 1.96
N ASP A 314 5.05 -30.61 2.84
CA ASP A 314 5.71 -30.12 4.06
C ASP A 314 6.93 -29.25 3.75
N ARG A 315 7.62 -29.50 2.63
CA ARG A 315 8.74 -28.67 2.17
C ARG A 315 8.29 -27.24 1.85
N GLN A 316 7.15 -27.08 1.19
CA GLN A 316 6.56 -25.76 0.92
C GLN A 316 6.11 -25.07 2.20
N ARG A 317 5.49 -25.81 3.13
CA ARG A 317 5.11 -25.28 4.45
C ARG A 317 6.34 -24.77 5.20
N ALA A 318 7.39 -25.58 5.30
CA ALA A 318 8.64 -25.24 5.97
C ALA A 318 9.35 -24.04 5.31
N HIS A 319 9.26 -23.90 3.98
CA HIS A 319 9.79 -22.74 3.27
C HIS A 319 9.11 -21.44 3.70
N VAL A 320 7.77 -21.44 3.79
CA VAL A 320 7.00 -20.28 4.28
C VAL A 320 7.31 -20.00 5.75
N GLU A 321 7.39 -21.03 6.60
CA GLU A 321 7.76 -20.86 8.02
C GLU A 321 9.12 -20.21 8.19
N ARG A 322 10.14 -20.64 7.45
CA ARG A 322 11.49 -20.07 7.53
C ARG A 322 11.52 -18.60 7.12
N LEU A 323 10.74 -18.21 6.11
CA LEU A 323 10.61 -16.79 5.75
C LEU A 323 9.87 -16.00 6.84
N ALA A 324 8.78 -16.55 7.40
CA ALA A 324 8.04 -15.91 8.47
C ALA A 324 8.90 -15.72 9.74
N ASP A 325 9.74 -16.71 10.06
CA ASP A 325 10.69 -16.64 11.17
C ASP A 325 11.78 -15.58 10.93
N ALA A 326 12.37 -15.52 9.73
CA ALA A 326 13.30 -14.45 9.36
C ALA A 326 12.64 -13.06 9.44
N LEU A 327 11.41 -12.93 8.97
CA LEU A 327 10.63 -11.69 9.07
C LEU A 327 10.33 -11.30 10.52
N ARG A 328 10.15 -12.25 11.43
CA ARG A 328 9.78 -12.01 12.83
C ARG A 328 10.73 -11.03 13.52
N TYR A 329 12.03 -11.15 13.26
CA TYR A 329 13.08 -10.35 13.93
C TYR A 329 13.70 -9.23 13.08
N GLU A 330 13.35 -9.10 11.80
CA GLU A 330 13.87 -8.03 10.95
C GLU A 330 13.13 -6.69 11.19
N PRO A 331 13.79 -5.59 11.55
CA PRO A 331 13.07 -4.33 11.80
C PRO A 331 12.35 -3.78 10.55
N CYS A 332 11.04 -3.61 10.63
CA CYS A 332 10.20 -3.19 9.50
C CYS A 332 9.98 -1.67 9.39
N SER A 333 10.14 -0.92 10.48
CA SER A 333 9.93 0.53 10.54
C SER A 333 10.78 1.15 11.67
N PRO A 334 10.93 2.50 11.73
CA PRO A 334 11.59 3.18 12.85
C PRO A 334 10.99 2.88 14.23
N THR A 335 9.69 2.58 14.30
CA THR A 335 8.95 2.31 15.53
C THR A 335 8.90 0.82 15.90
N CYS A 336 9.60 -0.03 15.15
CA CYS A 336 9.53 -1.49 15.30
C CYS A 336 10.21 -1.95 16.60
N ALA A 337 9.51 -2.77 17.40
CA ALA A 337 10.05 -3.32 18.64
C ALA A 337 11.35 -4.13 18.46
N ASN A 338 11.60 -4.65 17.26
CA ASN A 338 12.81 -5.42 16.97
C ASN A 338 14.10 -4.61 17.11
N TRP A 339 14.05 -3.27 17.10
CA TRP A 339 15.23 -2.45 17.38
C TRP A 339 15.86 -2.72 18.74
N LEU A 340 15.05 -3.10 19.74
CA LEU A 340 15.54 -3.46 21.07
C LEU A 340 16.51 -4.65 21.02
N ARG A 341 16.30 -5.60 20.11
CA ARG A 341 17.22 -6.75 19.91
C ARG A 341 18.62 -6.30 19.46
N TYR A 342 18.71 -5.13 18.84
CA TYR A 342 19.94 -4.58 18.27
C TYR A 342 20.49 -3.40 19.10
N GLY A 343 20.07 -3.26 20.37
CA GLY A 343 20.58 -2.20 21.25
C GLY A 343 20.13 -0.80 20.91
N ILE A 344 18.97 -0.66 20.28
CA ILE A 344 18.46 0.66 19.86
C ILE A 344 17.03 0.81 20.34
N GLN A 345 16.73 1.97 20.92
CA GLN A 345 15.35 2.30 21.24
C GLN A 345 14.59 2.63 19.95
N PRO A 346 13.43 1.98 19.70
CA PRO A 346 12.58 2.35 18.57
C PRO A 346 12.11 3.80 18.72
N ARG A 347 11.80 4.46 17.61
CA ARG A 347 11.23 5.81 17.64
C ARG A 347 9.93 5.81 18.45
N ASN A 348 9.80 6.77 19.36
CA ASN A 348 8.69 6.88 20.32
C ASN A 348 8.51 5.56 21.12
N PRO A 349 9.53 5.17 21.90
CA PRO A 349 9.48 3.92 22.65
C PRO A 349 8.41 4.03 23.74
N ARG A 350 7.84 2.88 24.10
CA ARG A 350 6.83 2.76 25.16
C ARG A 350 7.01 1.45 25.90
N ARG A 351 6.52 1.38 27.13
CA ARG A 351 6.47 0.15 27.92
C ARG A 351 5.85 -1.01 27.13
N GLY A 352 6.42 -2.20 27.30
CA GLY A 352 5.85 -3.46 26.80
C GLY A 352 6.16 -3.80 25.34
N LEU A 353 7.06 -3.09 24.67
CA LEU A 353 7.63 -3.53 23.40
C LEU A 353 8.54 -4.74 23.63
N THR A 354 8.39 -5.77 22.79
CA THR A 354 9.17 -7.01 22.86
C THR A 354 9.61 -7.40 21.45
N PRO A 355 10.91 -7.65 21.20
CA PRO A 355 11.39 -8.21 19.93
C PRO A 355 10.63 -9.47 19.52
N GLY A 356 10.42 -9.62 18.21
CA GLY A 356 9.66 -10.72 17.62
C GLY A 356 8.15 -10.65 17.82
N ARG A 357 7.62 -9.60 18.47
CA ARG A 357 6.17 -9.37 18.69
C ARG A 357 5.68 -8.01 18.17
N CYS A 358 6.37 -7.46 17.17
CA CYS A 358 5.94 -6.20 16.56
C CYS A 358 4.55 -6.34 15.91
N THR A 359 3.64 -5.41 16.21
CA THR A 359 2.26 -5.40 15.69
C THR A 359 2.14 -4.84 14.27
N GLY A 360 3.26 -4.41 13.68
CA GLY A 360 3.34 -3.88 12.33
C GLY A 360 2.86 -4.89 11.30
N LYS A 361 2.15 -4.41 10.27
CA LYS A 361 1.55 -5.31 9.26
C LYS A 361 2.58 -6.23 8.61
N ALA A 362 3.81 -5.76 8.36
CA ALA A 362 4.87 -6.54 7.72
C ALA A 362 5.25 -7.84 8.46
N HIS A 363 5.03 -7.90 9.78
CA HIS A 363 5.32 -9.10 10.59
C HIS A 363 4.16 -10.09 10.65
N ARG A 364 2.99 -9.71 10.12
CA ARG A 364 1.87 -10.63 10.02
C ARG A 364 2.17 -11.66 8.95
N ARG A 365 1.97 -12.93 9.28
CA ARG A 365 2.20 -14.06 8.37
C ARG A 365 1.49 -13.84 7.03
N GLU A 366 0.24 -13.40 7.08
CA GLU A 366 -0.60 -13.19 5.90
C GLU A 366 -0.06 -12.14 4.93
N THR A 367 0.92 -11.35 5.37
CA THR A 367 1.53 -10.28 4.58
C THR A 367 2.94 -10.59 4.11
N LEU A 368 3.63 -11.60 4.65
CA LEU A 368 5.01 -11.97 4.28
C LEU A 368 5.93 -10.76 4.02
N GLY A 369 5.96 -9.79 4.93
CA GLY A 369 6.82 -8.60 4.82
C GLY A 369 6.19 -7.40 4.12
N PHE A 370 5.10 -7.57 3.37
CA PHE A 370 4.42 -6.48 2.69
C PHE A 370 3.56 -5.66 3.67
N GLY A 371 4.07 -4.52 4.13
CA GLY A 371 3.46 -3.64 5.13
C GLY A 371 2.12 -2.96 4.78
N GLY A 372 1.33 -3.50 3.84
CA GLY A 372 -0.03 -3.06 3.51
C GLY A 372 -0.19 -2.36 2.16
N ARG A 373 0.90 -2.09 1.43
CA ARG A 373 0.87 -1.49 0.09
C ARG A 373 0.86 -2.55 -1.01
N ARG A 374 -0.15 -3.41 -1.03
CA ARG A 374 -0.26 -4.53 -1.99
C ARG A 374 -0.81 -4.14 -3.36
N VAL A 375 -1.55 -3.04 -3.42
CA VAL A 375 -2.14 -2.52 -4.66
C VAL A 375 -1.64 -1.10 -4.82
N LEU A 376 -1.02 -0.83 -5.96
CA LEU A 376 -0.46 0.47 -6.28
C LEU A 376 -1.21 1.02 -7.50
N VAL A 377 -1.96 2.08 -7.30
CA VAL A 377 -2.70 2.75 -8.36
C VAL A 377 -2.18 4.16 -8.51
N SER A 378 -1.87 4.56 -9.74
CA SER A 378 -1.45 5.93 -10.02
C SER A 378 -2.60 6.91 -9.81
N ARG A 379 -2.29 8.13 -9.37
CA ARG A 379 -3.29 9.14 -9.02
C ARG A 379 -4.18 9.53 -10.21
N ARG A 380 -3.64 9.59 -11.42
CA ARG A 380 -4.39 9.91 -12.66
C ARG A 380 -4.72 8.64 -13.45
N TRP A 381 -4.90 7.51 -12.78
CA TRP A 381 -5.27 6.26 -13.43
C TRP A 381 -6.70 6.29 -13.99
N SER A 382 -7.69 6.75 -13.22
CA SER A 382 -9.08 6.85 -13.69
C SER A 382 -9.58 8.30 -13.75
N GLY A 383 -8.83 9.25 -13.20
CA GLY A 383 -9.30 10.62 -12.92
C GLY A 383 -10.25 10.73 -11.73
N LYS A 384 -10.75 9.60 -11.22
CA LYS A 384 -11.73 9.52 -10.12
C LYS A 384 -11.09 9.63 -8.74
N THR A 385 -11.77 10.30 -7.83
CA THR A 385 -11.45 10.34 -6.40
C THR A 385 -11.94 9.07 -5.68
N LEU A 386 -11.56 8.91 -4.40
CA LEU A 386 -12.12 7.83 -3.56
C LEU A 386 -13.63 7.99 -3.35
N THR A 387 -14.12 9.23 -3.29
CA THR A 387 -15.53 9.57 -3.18
C THR A 387 -16.28 9.15 -4.44
N ASP A 388 -15.74 9.44 -5.62
CA ASP A 388 -16.32 9.00 -6.90
C ASP A 388 -16.40 7.47 -6.97
N HIS A 389 -15.34 6.78 -6.56
CA HIS A 389 -15.36 5.31 -6.47
C HIS A 389 -16.32 4.77 -5.40
N ARG A 390 -16.63 5.53 -4.35
CA ARG A 390 -17.69 5.18 -3.39
C ARG A 390 -19.07 5.33 -4.05
N ARG A 391 -19.31 6.42 -4.77
CA ARG A 391 -20.55 6.67 -5.54
C ARG A 391 -20.75 5.60 -6.61
N ASP A 392 -19.73 5.29 -7.40
CA ASP A 392 -19.75 4.21 -8.41
C ASP A 392 -20.20 2.87 -7.79
N ARG A 393 -19.70 2.53 -6.59
CA ARG A 393 -20.08 1.29 -5.88
C ARG A 393 -21.54 1.30 -5.45
N VAL A 394 -22.04 2.44 -4.95
CA VAL A 394 -23.46 2.59 -4.58
C VAL A 394 -24.34 2.44 -5.80
N VAL A 395 -24.02 3.12 -6.91
CA VAL A 395 -24.75 3.01 -8.18
C VAL A 395 -24.77 1.56 -8.67
N PHE A 396 -23.62 0.87 -8.66
CA PHE A 396 -23.54 -0.54 -9.02
C PHE A 396 -24.43 -1.42 -8.14
N ILE A 397 -24.40 -1.25 -6.82
CA ILE A 397 -25.25 -2.01 -5.89
C ILE A 397 -26.73 -1.74 -6.16
N ARG A 398 -27.12 -0.48 -6.37
CA ARG A 398 -28.50 -0.10 -6.72
C ARG A 398 -28.94 -0.75 -8.03
N GLN A 399 -28.09 -0.75 -9.06
CA GLN A 399 -28.36 -1.42 -10.34
C GLN A 399 -28.52 -2.93 -10.18
N GLN A 400 -27.66 -3.58 -9.38
CA GLN A 400 -27.79 -5.01 -9.09
C GLN A 400 -29.08 -5.32 -8.33
N LEU A 401 -29.42 -4.55 -7.30
CA LEU A 401 -30.66 -4.75 -6.54
C LEU A 401 -31.91 -4.52 -7.40
N ALA A 402 -31.89 -3.53 -8.29
CA ALA A 402 -32.96 -3.30 -9.26
C ALA A 402 -33.10 -4.48 -10.24
N ALA A 403 -31.99 -5.01 -10.75
CA ALA A 403 -32.00 -6.20 -11.61
C ALA A 403 -32.54 -7.44 -10.90
N LEU A 404 -32.39 -7.52 -9.57
CA LEU A 404 -32.92 -8.57 -8.71
C LEU A 404 -34.35 -8.29 -8.20
N GLY A 405 -35.00 -7.21 -8.66
CA GLY A 405 -36.36 -6.84 -8.22
C GLY A 405 -36.46 -6.32 -6.78
N ALA A 406 -35.34 -6.08 -6.10
CA ALA A 406 -35.28 -5.61 -4.72
C ALA A 406 -35.34 -4.08 -4.63
N THR A 407 -36.46 -3.47 -5.04
CA THR A 407 -36.65 -2.00 -5.11
C THR A 407 -37.42 -1.38 -3.94
N GLY A 408 -38.01 -2.21 -3.05
CA GLY A 408 -38.93 -1.74 -2.02
C GLY A 408 -38.31 -1.31 -0.67
N THR A 409 -37.12 -1.80 -0.32
CA THR A 409 -36.45 -1.52 0.97
C THR A 409 -34.93 -1.52 0.84
N GLY A 410 -34.20 -0.88 1.76
CA GLY A 410 -32.74 -0.86 1.76
C GLY A 410 -32.12 0.19 0.82
N PRO A 411 -30.85 0.04 0.38
CA PRO A 411 -30.12 1.09 -0.34
C PRO A 411 -30.63 1.36 -1.77
N ALA A 412 -31.53 0.51 -2.27
CA ALA A 412 -32.22 0.67 -3.56
C ALA A 412 -33.67 1.16 -3.41
N ALA A 413 -34.15 1.39 -2.18
CA ALA A 413 -35.41 2.10 -1.97
C ALA A 413 -35.31 3.53 -2.55
N PRO A 414 -36.43 4.13 -2.97
CA PRO A 414 -36.48 5.55 -3.30
C PRO A 414 -35.87 6.35 -2.14
N GLU A 415 -35.05 7.37 -2.45
CA GLU A 415 -34.60 8.29 -1.41
C GLU A 415 -35.83 8.93 -0.76
N ASP A 416 -35.94 8.81 0.56
CA ASP A 416 -36.97 9.48 1.33
C ASP A 416 -36.88 10.98 1.04
N ASP A 417 -38.03 11.63 0.81
CA ASP A 417 -38.11 13.06 0.58
C ASP A 417 -37.41 13.81 1.73
N PRO A 418 -36.28 14.50 1.48
CA PRO A 418 -35.52 15.15 2.54
C PRO A 418 -36.32 16.24 3.26
N THR A 419 -37.41 16.73 2.68
CA THR A 419 -38.34 17.66 3.34
C THR A 419 -39.20 17.00 4.43
N ARG A 420 -39.18 15.66 4.53
CA ARG A 420 -39.94 14.86 5.51
C ARG A 420 -39.09 14.30 6.66
N ILE A 421 -37.78 14.51 6.64
CA ILE A 421 -36.87 14.01 7.67
C ILE A 421 -36.29 15.19 8.45
N ALA A 422 -36.62 15.28 9.73
CA ALA A 422 -35.99 16.22 10.65
C ALA A 422 -34.79 15.54 11.32
N TRP A 423 -33.59 16.09 11.13
CA TRP A 423 -32.40 15.67 11.87
C TRP A 423 -32.27 16.48 13.16
N THR A 424 -32.17 15.78 14.28
CA THR A 424 -31.89 16.41 15.58
C THR A 424 -30.53 15.93 16.07
N LEU A 425 -29.66 16.88 16.43
CA LEU A 425 -28.35 16.57 16.99
C LEU A 425 -28.51 16.06 18.43
N LEU A 426 -28.14 14.81 18.68
CA LEU A 426 -28.16 14.24 20.03
C LEU A 426 -26.96 14.72 20.83
N ARG A 427 -27.18 15.19 22.05
CA ARG A 427 -26.10 15.67 22.93
C ARG A 427 -25.45 14.50 23.69
N PRO A 428 -24.18 14.61 24.12
CA PRO A 428 -23.58 13.65 25.03
C PRO A 428 -24.44 13.49 26.30
N GLY A 429 -24.88 12.26 26.59
CA GLY A 429 -25.75 11.96 27.74
C GLY A 429 -27.26 12.06 27.48
N ASP A 430 -27.68 12.35 26.24
CA ASP A 430 -29.10 12.34 25.86
C ASP A 430 -29.70 10.94 26.09
N PRO A 431 -30.76 10.78 26.90
CA PRO A 431 -31.39 9.49 27.17
C PRO A 431 -32.03 8.87 25.92
N ALA A 432 -32.31 9.65 24.87
CA ALA A 432 -32.76 9.16 23.58
C ALA A 432 -31.61 8.64 22.71
N ALA A 433 -30.34 8.89 23.07
CA ALA A 433 -29.20 8.36 22.35
C ALA A 433 -29.10 6.85 22.56
N PRO A 434 -29.17 6.04 21.48
CA PRO A 434 -29.00 4.61 21.61
C PRO A 434 -27.59 4.33 22.13
N ARG A 435 -27.48 3.39 23.08
CA ARG A 435 -26.18 2.93 23.57
C ARG A 435 -25.33 2.44 22.40
N ARG A 436 -24.01 2.66 22.48
CA ARG A 436 -23.07 2.33 21.40
C ARG A 436 -23.18 0.87 20.97
N GLU A 437 -23.39 -0.03 21.92
CA GLU A 437 -23.57 -1.46 21.69
C GLU A 437 -24.81 -1.73 20.82
N HIS A 438 -25.93 -1.02 21.06
CA HIS A 438 -27.14 -1.14 20.25
C HIS A 438 -26.96 -0.57 18.83
N LEU A 439 -26.24 0.54 18.68
CA LEU A 439 -25.90 1.08 17.35
C LEU A 439 -25.05 0.08 16.55
N ILE A 440 -24.07 -0.55 17.21
CA ILE A 440 -23.25 -1.60 16.60
C ILE A 440 -24.12 -2.79 16.20
N LEU A 441 -25.01 -3.27 17.08
CA LEU A 441 -25.93 -4.38 16.76
C LEU A 441 -26.88 -4.03 15.60
N HIS A 442 -27.40 -2.79 15.55
CA HIS A 442 -28.23 -2.34 14.44
C HIS A 442 -27.45 -2.30 13.12
N ALA A 443 -26.22 -1.78 13.14
CA ALA A 443 -25.34 -1.79 11.96
C ALA A 443 -24.97 -3.21 11.50
N ILE A 444 -24.77 -4.15 12.45
CA ILE A 444 -24.56 -5.57 12.15
C ILE A 444 -25.82 -6.17 11.50
N ALA A 445 -27.00 -5.97 12.08
CA ALA A 445 -28.27 -6.46 11.55
C ALA A 445 -28.54 -5.92 10.14
N GLN A 446 -28.33 -4.62 9.93
CA GLN A 446 -28.44 -3.98 8.62
C GLN A 446 -27.47 -4.59 7.60
N ARG A 447 -26.21 -4.84 8.00
CA ARG A 447 -25.22 -5.50 7.15
C ARG A 447 -25.62 -6.94 6.79
N HIS A 448 -26.20 -7.69 7.73
CA HIS A 448 -26.74 -9.03 7.47
C HIS A 448 -27.90 -8.97 6.47
N ALA A 449 -28.85 -8.05 6.66
CA ALA A 449 -29.97 -7.86 5.74
C ALA A 449 -29.50 -7.53 4.32
N TRP A 450 -28.55 -6.60 4.16
CA TRP A 450 -28.00 -6.26 2.84
C TRP A 450 -27.25 -7.41 2.19
N ARG A 451 -26.52 -8.23 2.96
CA ARG A 451 -25.88 -9.44 2.44
C ARG A 451 -26.91 -10.45 1.95
N ALA A 452 -28.00 -10.66 2.70
CA ALA A 452 -29.07 -11.56 2.28
C ALA A 452 -29.72 -11.06 0.98
N GLN A 453 -30.05 -9.77 0.90
CA GLN A 453 -30.61 -9.14 -0.32
C GLN A 453 -29.70 -9.32 -1.55
N LEU A 454 -28.38 -9.19 -1.39
CA LEU A 454 -27.41 -9.43 -2.47
C LEU A 454 -27.21 -10.93 -2.78
N GLY A 455 -27.38 -11.81 -1.79
CA GLY A 455 -27.19 -13.25 -1.92
C GLY A 455 -28.32 -13.95 -2.69
N ILE A 456 -29.57 -13.49 -2.56
CA ILE A 456 -30.77 -14.08 -3.17
C ILE A 456 -30.62 -14.25 -4.70
N GLY A 457 -29.95 -13.32 -5.39
CA GLY A 457 -29.73 -13.40 -6.84
C GLY A 457 -28.56 -14.26 -7.32
N THR A 458 -27.69 -14.72 -6.41
CA THR A 458 -26.47 -15.46 -6.81
C THR A 458 -26.75 -16.94 -7.00
N GLU A 459 -27.80 -17.48 -6.36
CA GLU A 459 -28.21 -18.88 -6.49
C GLU A 459 -29.10 -19.13 -7.72
N GLU A 460 -29.91 -18.15 -8.13
CA GLU A 460 -30.79 -18.26 -9.32
C GLU A 460 -30.06 -17.99 -10.66
N GLY A 461 -28.86 -17.39 -10.62
CA GLY A 461 -28.03 -17.07 -11.81
C GLY A 461 -26.90 -18.06 -12.12
N ALA A 462 -26.76 -19.16 -11.37
CA ALA A 462 -25.65 -20.13 -11.48
C ALA A 462 -25.75 -21.08 -12.71
N GLY A 463 -26.36 -20.62 -13.81
CA GLY A 463 -26.54 -21.36 -15.06
C GLY A 463 -25.70 -20.89 -16.25
N GLY A 464 -24.85 -19.87 -16.11
CA GLY A 464 -24.05 -19.34 -17.22
C GLY A 464 -22.71 -18.76 -16.81
N ASP A 465 -21.64 -19.34 -17.36
CA ASP A 465 -20.23 -18.89 -17.33
C ASP A 465 -19.54 -18.78 -15.96
N SER A 466 -19.13 -19.95 -15.45
CA SER A 466 -17.93 -20.06 -14.61
C SER A 466 -16.72 -19.52 -15.40
N ALA A 467 -16.29 -18.30 -15.11
CA ALA A 467 -15.07 -17.69 -15.64
C ALA A 467 -13.76 -18.36 -15.14
N THR A 468 -13.88 -19.50 -14.47
CA THR A 468 -12.77 -20.37 -14.08
C THR A 468 -12.94 -21.72 -14.77
N GLY A 469 -12.58 -21.77 -16.06
CA GLY A 469 -12.27 -23.06 -16.70
C GLY A 469 -11.08 -23.73 -15.98
N PRO A 470 -11.00 -25.07 -16.00
CA PRO A 470 -9.94 -25.79 -15.32
C PRO A 470 -8.56 -25.38 -15.86
N PRO A 471 -7.50 -25.39 -15.03
CA PRO A 471 -6.15 -25.11 -15.47
C PRO A 471 -5.73 -26.20 -16.47
N LEU A 472 -5.30 -25.81 -17.66
CA LEU A 472 -4.60 -26.73 -18.56
C LEU A 472 -3.12 -26.83 -18.17
N ALA A 473 -2.62 -28.06 -18.29
CA ALA A 473 -1.31 -28.54 -17.91
C ALA A 473 -0.16 -27.84 -18.68
N ASP A 474 0.99 -27.85 -18.01
CA ASP A 474 2.35 -27.45 -18.40
C ASP A 474 2.62 -27.15 -19.89
N ALA A 475 3.34 -26.05 -20.12
CA ALA A 475 4.19 -25.90 -21.29
C ALA A 475 5.51 -25.22 -20.86
N ALA A 476 6.56 -26.07 -20.90
CA ALA A 476 8.02 -25.87 -20.93
C ALA A 476 8.60 -24.45 -20.87
#